data_AF-A0A1Q8YJJ7-F1
#
_entry.id   AF-A0A1Q8YJJ7-F1
#
_cell.length_a   1.000
_cell.length_b   1.000
_cell.length_c   1.000
_cell.angle_alpha   90.00
_cell.angle_beta   90.00
_cell.angle_gamma   90.00
#
_symmetry.space_group_name_H-M   'P 1'
#
loop_
_entity.id
_entity.type
_entity.pdbx_description
1 polymer ?
#
loop_
_entity_poly.entity_id
_entity_poly.type
_entity_poly.pdbx_seq_one_letter_code
_entity_poly.pdbx_strand_id
1 'polypeptide(L)'
;MTQVEAVVLTTFCLAAFAQDVKGVTPGEANYQAAPSPLANVPMVQNINPKAPKMTLAAFDEARDICFQRCAGWHGVLRKGATGKPLTPDITIAKGTDYLKTFINYGSPASMVTLSVQAATPDAILTKSGCLACHQKEKKSVGPAYKVAAKYKGQGGTPALLMEKIRKGGKGVYGPVPMIPSGPDKISDEDLKTVVDYILTL
;
A
#
# COMPACT_ATOMS: atom_id res chain seq x y z
N MET A 1 40.40 -59.59 -53.32
CA MET A 1 40.33 -58.19 -52.85
C MET A 1 38.93 -57.98 -52.29
N THR A 2 38.80 -58.11 -50.96
CA THR A 2 38.48 -57.03 -49.98
C THR A 2 36.97 -56.90 -49.76
N GLN A 3 36.43 -57.62 -48.78
CA GLN A 3 36.18 -57.25 -47.36
C GLN A 3 34.75 -56.72 -47.18
N VAL A 4 33.94 -57.52 -46.47
CA VAL A 4 32.56 -57.27 -46.05
C VAL A 4 32.63 -56.77 -44.60
N GLU A 5 32.30 -55.51 -44.37
CA GLU A 5 32.22 -54.93 -43.03
C GLU A 5 30.76 -54.90 -42.58
N ALA A 6 30.44 -55.65 -41.53
CA ALA A 6 29.17 -55.63 -40.83
C ALA A 6 29.19 -54.49 -39.79
N VAL A 7 28.44 -53.42 -40.04
CA VAL A 7 28.21 -52.36 -39.04
C VAL A 7 26.95 -52.71 -38.24
N VAL A 8 27.19 -53.07 -36.98
CA VAL A 8 26.17 -53.34 -35.95
C VAL A 8 25.38 -52.06 -35.65
N LEU A 9 24.07 -52.11 -35.90
CA LEU A 9 23.12 -51.06 -35.54
C LEU A 9 22.80 -51.18 -34.04
N THR A 10 23.60 -50.54 -33.17
CA THR A 10 23.32 -50.43 -31.74
C THR A 10 22.18 -49.45 -31.50
N THR A 11 21.05 -49.96 -31.04
CA THR A 11 19.92 -49.18 -30.53
C THR A 11 20.35 -48.42 -29.27
N PHE A 12 20.64 -47.13 -29.42
CA PHE A 12 20.94 -46.25 -28.30
C PHE A 12 19.63 -45.85 -27.60
N CYS A 13 19.19 -46.65 -26.63
CA CYS A 13 18.18 -46.20 -25.66
C CYS A 13 18.79 -45.09 -24.81
N LEU A 14 18.48 -43.82 -25.11
CA LEU A 14 18.70 -42.73 -24.15
C LEU A 14 17.74 -42.92 -22.98
N ALA A 15 18.25 -43.50 -21.89
CA ALA A 15 17.63 -43.42 -20.59
C ALA A 15 17.52 -41.94 -20.19
N ALA A 16 16.30 -41.47 -19.95
CA ALA A 16 16.07 -40.18 -19.33
C ALA A 16 16.62 -40.23 -17.91
N PHE A 17 17.79 -39.62 -17.68
CA PHE A 17 18.30 -39.37 -16.34
C PHE A 17 17.39 -38.33 -15.67
N ALA A 18 16.67 -38.77 -14.63
CA ALA A 18 15.96 -37.88 -13.72
C ALA A 18 16.96 -36.89 -13.11
N GLN A 19 16.63 -35.60 -13.16
CA GLN A 19 17.41 -34.57 -12.47
C GLN A 19 17.30 -34.81 -10.96
N ASP A 20 18.44 -34.97 -10.28
CA ASP A 20 18.55 -35.01 -8.82
C ASP A 20 17.92 -33.74 -8.21
N VAL A 21 16.68 -33.86 -7.75
CA VAL A 21 16.06 -32.90 -6.84
C VAL A 21 16.76 -33.05 -5.49
N LYS A 22 17.67 -32.11 -5.19
CA LYS A 22 18.27 -31.98 -3.86
C LYS A 22 17.16 -31.92 -2.79
N GLY A 23 17.09 -32.98 -1.98
CA GLY A 23 16.68 -33.00 -0.57
C GLY A 23 15.47 -32.17 -0.18
N VAL A 24 14.28 -32.52 -0.67
CA VAL A 24 13.05 -32.13 0.02
C VAL A 24 12.94 -33.01 1.27
N THR A 25 13.06 -32.42 2.45
CA THR A 25 12.88 -33.17 3.70
C THR A 25 11.46 -33.71 3.78
N PRO A 26 11.19 -34.81 4.52
CA PRO A 26 9.82 -35.27 4.73
C PRO A 26 8.89 -34.17 5.28
N GLY A 27 9.42 -33.23 6.07
CA GLY A 27 8.69 -32.05 6.54
C GLY A 27 8.32 -31.07 5.42
N GLU A 28 9.24 -30.76 4.50
CA GLU A 28 8.94 -29.91 3.34
C GLU A 28 8.02 -30.59 2.34
N ALA A 29 8.17 -31.91 2.15
CA ALA A 29 7.27 -32.69 1.30
C ALA A 29 5.84 -32.65 1.87
N ASN A 30 5.69 -32.84 3.18
CA ASN A 30 4.39 -32.74 3.86
C ASN A 30 3.82 -31.31 3.83
N TYR A 31 4.67 -30.28 3.93
CA TYR A 31 4.26 -28.88 3.81
C TYR A 31 3.79 -28.52 2.40
N GLN A 32 4.51 -28.98 1.37
CA GLN A 32 4.17 -28.74 -0.03
C GLN A 32 3.00 -29.60 -0.53
N ALA A 33 2.80 -30.78 0.05
CA ALA A 33 1.66 -31.66 -0.22
C ALA A 33 0.37 -31.22 0.48
N ALA A 34 0.43 -30.22 1.36
CA ALA A 34 -0.77 -29.66 1.96
C ALA A 34 -1.67 -29.07 0.86
N PRO A 35 -2.97 -29.44 0.83
CA PRO A 35 -3.88 -28.89 -0.17
C PRO A 35 -3.93 -27.37 -0.03
N SER A 36 -3.79 -26.66 -1.16
CA SER A 36 -3.87 -25.21 -1.16
C SER A 36 -5.21 -24.78 -0.54
N PRO A 37 -5.24 -23.80 0.38
CA PRO A 37 -6.49 -23.27 0.92
C PRO A 37 -7.37 -22.63 -0.18
N LEU A 38 -6.80 -22.41 -1.38
CA LEU A 38 -7.49 -21.88 -2.54
C LEU A 38 -7.91 -22.96 -3.55
N ALA A 39 -7.71 -24.26 -3.26
CA ALA A 39 -7.96 -25.35 -4.21
C ALA A 39 -9.40 -25.36 -4.77
N ASN A 40 -10.37 -24.94 -3.95
CA ASN A 40 -11.79 -24.91 -4.32
C ASN A 40 -12.32 -23.49 -4.53
N VAL A 41 -11.44 -22.48 -4.57
CA VAL A 41 -11.85 -21.08 -4.75
C VAL A 41 -11.86 -20.75 -6.24
N PRO A 42 -12.97 -20.23 -6.81
CA PRO A 42 -13.00 -19.79 -8.19
C PRO A 42 -11.92 -18.73 -8.44
N MET A 43 -11.02 -18.99 -9.39
CA MET A 43 -9.95 -18.07 -9.77
C MET A 43 -10.27 -17.41 -11.11
N VAL A 44 -9.94 -16.12 -11.26
CA VAL A 44 -10.09 -15.42 -12.53
C VAL A 44 -8.83 -15.62 -13.37
N GLN A 45 -9.02 -16.16 -14.57
CA GLN A 45 -7.96 -16.25 -15.56
C GLN A 45 -7.84 -14.91 -16.29
N ASN A 46 -6.77 -14.17 -16.02
CA ASN A 46 -6.49 -12.93 -16.73
C ASN A 46 -5.90 -13.24 -18.12
N ILE A 47 -6.29 -12.45 -19.12
CA ILE A 47 -5.72 -12.51 -20.48
C ILE A 47 -4.22 -12.19 -20.50
N ASN A 48 -3.72 -11.44 -19.52
CA ASN A 48 -2.30 -11.18 -19.33
C ASN A 48 -1.67 -12.28 -18.46
N PRO A 49 -0.74 -13.09 -19.00
CA PRO A 49 -0.07 -14.14 -18.23
C PRO A 49 0.84 -13.62 -17.11
N LYS A 50 1.18 -12.32 -17.11
CA LYS A 50 1.95 -11.65 -16.04
C LYS A 50 1.06 -11.10 -14.92
N ALA A 51 -0.25 -11.20 -15.03
CA ALA A 51 -1.14 -10.71 -13.98
C ALA A 51 -1.11 -11.66 -12.76
N PRO A 52 -1.19 -11.11 -11.53
CA PRO A 52 -1.33 -11.95 -10.34
C PRO A 52 -2.59 -12.80 -10.41
N LYS A 53 -2.48 -14.07 -10.03
CA LYS A 53 -3.65 -14.95 -9.85
C LYS A 53 -4.48 -14.41 -8.69
N MET A 54 -5.77 -14.22 -8.89
CA MET A 54 -6.70 -13.77 -7.86
C MET A 54 -8.01 -14.54 -7.92
N THR A 55 -8.71 -14.56 -6.79
CA THR A 55 -10.03 -15.17 -6.66
C THR A 55 -11.07 -14.34 -7.40
N LEU A 56 -12.21 -14.94 -7.75
CA LEU A 56 -13.35 -14.23 -8.34
C LEU A 56 -13.85 -13.11 -7.42
N ALA A 57 -13.99 -13.39 -6.14
CA ALA A 57 -14.40 -12.39 -5.15
C ALA A 57 -13.44 -11.18 -5.13
N ALA A 58 -12.12 -11.42 -5.13
CA ALA A 58 -11.13 -10.35 -5.17
C ALA A 58 -11.15 -9.57 -6.50
N PHE A 59 -11.44 -10.25 -7.61
CA PHE A 59 -11.56 -9.60 -8.91
C PHE A 59 -12.80 -8.71 -8.99
N ASP A 60 -13.94 -9.16 -8.45
CA ASP A 60 -15.17 -8.38 -8.42
C ASP A 60 -15.04 -7.17 -7.50
N GLU A 61 -14.43 -7.34 -6.32
CA GLU A 61 -14.08 -6.20 -5.45
C GLU A 61 -13.18 -5.19 -6.18
N ALA A 62 -12.15 -5.67 -6.89
CA ALA A 62 -11.26 -4.80 -7.65
C ALA A 62 -11.98 -4.05 -8.77
N ARG A 63 -12.99 -4.66 -9.40
CA ARG A 63 -13.85 -4.00 -10.42
C ARG A 63 -14.67 -2.88 -9.81
N ASP A 64 -15.28 -3.12 -8.64
CA ASP A 64 -16.08 -2.12 -7.93
C ASP A 64 -15.22 -0.94 -7.50
N ILE A 65 -14.05 -1.21 -6.91
CA ILE A 65 -13.07 -0.17 -6.56
C ILE A 65 -12.68 0.66 -7.79
N CYS A 66 -12.41 0.00 -8.92
CA CYS A 66 -12.06 0.69 -10.17
C CYS A 66 -13.22 1.56 -10.69
N PHE A 67 -14.46 1.08 -10.61
CA PHE A 67 -15.63 1.84 -11.02
C PHE A 67 -15.83 3.07 -10.11
N GLN A 68 -15.85 2.88 -8.80
CA GLN A 68 -16.11 3.94 -7.83
C GLN A 68 -15.01 5.00 -7.79
N ARG A 69 -13.74 4.60 -7.94
CA ARG A 69 -12.60 5.50 -7.72
C ARG A 69 -11.93 6.01 -9.00
N CYS A 70 -12.05 5.28 -10.12
CA CYS A 70 -11.29 5.59 -11.34
C CYS A 70 -12.18 5.98 -12.52
N ALA A 71 -13.39 5.43 -12.64
CA ALA A 71 -14.22 5.64 -13.82
C ALA A 71 -14.66 7.11 -13.99
N GLY A 72 -14.78 7.87 -12.91
CA GLY A 72 -15.12 9.30 -12.97
C GLY A 72 -14.10 10.13 -13.77
N TRP A 73 -12.81 9.80 -13.68
CA TRP A 73 -11.74 10.53 -14.38
C TRP A 73 -11.31 9.86 -15.68
N HIS A 74 -11.25 8.54 -15.70
CA HIS A 74 -10.72 7.78 -16.82
C HIS A 74 -11.82 7.24 -17.76
N GLY A 75 -13.09 7.47 -17.42
CA GLY A 75 -14.25 6.92 -18.10
C GLY A 75 -14.52 5.46 -17.73
N VAL A 76 -15.77 5.01 -17.88
CA VAL A 76 -16.18 3.61 -17.61
C VAL A 76 -15.40 2.62 -18.49
N LEU A 77 -15.10 3.00 -19.73
CA LEU A 77 -14.29 2.22 -20.67
C LEU A 77 -12.79 2.44 -20.51
N ARG A 78 -12.34 3.24 -19.53
CA ARG A 78 -10.93 3.59 -19.28
C ARG A 78 -10.21 4.27 -20.46
N LYS A 79 -10.96 4.76 -21.46
CA LYS A 79 -10.43 5.45 -22.65
C LYS A 79 -10.05 6.91 -22.40
N GLY A 80 -10.14 7.38 -21.15
CA GLY A 80 -9.94 8.76 -20.77
C GLY A 80 -11.24 9.56 -20.81
N ALA A 81 -11.37 10.48 -19.85
CA ALA A 81 -12.37 11.54 -19.86
C ALA A 81 -11.64 12.85 -19.51
N THR A 82 -11.61 13.21 -18.22
CA THR A 82 -10.76 14.31 -17.71
C THR A 82 -9.35 13.85 -17.39
N GLY A 83 -9.14 12.55 -17.17
CA GLY A 83 -7.85 11.91 -16.95
C GLY A 83 -7.32 11.13 -18.16
N LYS A 84 -6.03 10.75 -18.13
CA LYS A 84 -5.37 9.99 -19.20
C LYS A 84 -5.97 8.59 -19.38
N PRO A 85 -5.94 7.97 -20.57
CA PRO A 85 -6.43 6.61 -20.75
C PRO A 85 -5.66 5.59 -19.88
N LEU A 86 -6.37 4.61 -19.32
CA LEU A 86 -5.84 3.49 -18.53
C LEU A 86 -6.13 2.15 -19.21
N THR A 87 -6.04 2.13 -20.54
CA THR A 87 -6.30 0.93 -21.33
C THR A 87 -5.14 -0.08 -21.19
N PRO A 88 -5.42 -1.40 -21.32
CA PRO A 88 -4.41 -2.43 -21.09
C PRO A 88 -3.12 -2.28 -21.91
N ASP A 89 -3.22 -1.78 -23.14
CA ASP A 89 -2.08 -1.49 -24.03
C ASP A 89 -1.09 -0.49 -23.42
N ILE A 90 -1.56 0.45 -22.60
CA ILE A 90 -0.73 1.43 -21.90
C ILE A 90 -0.25 0.87 -20.56
N THR A 91 -1.16 0.29 -19.78
CA THR A 91 -0.89 -0.07 -18.38
C THR A 91 -0.01 -1.32 -18.27
N ILE A 92 -0.12 -2.28 -19.19
CA ILE A 92 0.70 -3.50 -19.17
C ILE A 92 2.18 -3.17 -19.40
N ALA A 93 2.49 -2.27 -20.34
CA ALA A 93 3.85 -1.86 -20.64
C ALA A 93 4.53 -1.13 -19.46
N LYS A 94 3.74 -0.42 -18.65
CA LYS A 94 4.21 0.30 -17.46
C LYS A 94 4.54 -0.63 -16.28
N GLY A 95 3.88 -1.78 -16.20
CA GLY A 95 4.09 -2.78 -15.16
C GLY A 95 3.42 -2.44 -13.82
N THR A 96 3.25 -3.48 -12.99
CA THR A 96 2.48 -3.41 -11.75
C THR A 96 3.08 -2.46 -10.71
N ASP A 97 4.40 -2.46 -10.54
CA ASP A 97 5.06 -1.66 -9.49
C ASP A 97 5.02 -0.17 -9.79
N TYR A 98 5.13 0.19 -11.07
CA TYR A 98 4.88 1.56 -11.52
C TYR A 98 3.45 1.97 -11.18
N LEU A 99 2.45 1.19 -11.60
CA LEU A 99 1.04 1.54 -11.39
C LEU A 99 0.66 1.64 -9.90
N LYS A 100 1.17 0.75 -9.05
CA LYS A 100 0.97 0.82 -7.58
C LYS A 100 1.43 2.16 -7.01
N THR A 101 2.56 2.68 -7.48
CA THR A 101 3.09 3.97 -7.04
C THR A 101 2.11 5.10 -7.34
N PHE A 102 1.55 5.14 -8.56
CA PHE A 102 0.56 6.15 -8.93
C PHE A 102 -0.78 5.99 -8.20
N ILE A 103 -1.21 4.75 -7.93
CA ILE A 103 -2.45 4.48 -7.20
C ILE A 103 -2.33 4.88 -5.72
N ASN A 104 -1.17 4.65 -5.10
CA ASN A 104 -0.96 4.93 -3.68
C ASN A 104 -0.55 6.37 -3.40
N TYR A 105 0.23 6.98 -4.27
CA TYR A 105 0.86 8.29 -4.04
C TYR A 105 0.41 9.38 -5.01
N GLY A 106 -0.42 9.04 -6.01
CA GLY A 106 -0.83 9.97 -7.06
C GLY A 106 0.25 10.21 -8.11
N SER A 107 -0.12 10.94 -9.18
CA SER A 107 0.83 11.39 -10.20
C SER A 107 1.36 12.78 -9.86
N PRO A 108 2.68 13.04 -9.91
CA PRO A 108 3.23 14.37 -9.70
C PRO A 108 2.76 15.39 -10.76
N ALA A 109 2.28 14.92 -11.91
CA ALA A 109 1.77 15.77 -13.01
C ALA A 109 0.27 16.08 -12.91
N SER A 110 -0.45 15.51 -11.95
CA SER A 110 -1.85 15.89 -11.66
C SER A 110 -1.86 16.59 -10.32
N MET A 111 -2.10 17.90 -10.29
CA MET A 111 -2.30 18.68 -9.06
C MET A 111 -3.60 18.32 -8.31
N VAL A 112 -4.17 17.15 -8.57
CA VAL A 112 -5.24 16.52 -7.81
C VAL A 112 -4.59 15.34 -7.10
N THR A 113 -4.24 15.53 -5.84
CA THR A 113 -3.84 14.42 -4.97
C THR A 113 -5.06 13.53 -4.80
N LEU A 114 -5.10 12.40 -5.52
CA LEU A 114 -6.09 11.34 -5.30
C LEU A 114 -5.76 10.62 -3.98
N SER A 115 -5.81 11.35 -2.86
CA SER A 115 -5.76 10.81 -1.49
C SER A 115 -7.11 10.15 -1.18
N VAL A 116 -7.39 9.00 -1.82
CA VAL A 116 -8.41 8.05 -1.31
C VAL A 116 -7.74 6.95 -0.48
N GLN A 117 -6.53 7.22 0.00
CA GLN A 117 -6.18 6.89 1.37
C GLN A 117 -5.90 8.23 2.04
N ALA A 118 -6.90 8.81 2.72
CA ALA A 118 -6.59 9.82 3.73
C ALA A 118 -5.54 9.17 4.64
N ALA A 119 -4.35 9.78 4.73
CA ALA A 119 -3.34 9.30 5.65
C ALA A 119 -4.02 9.20 7.03
N THR A 120 -3.96 8.03 7.67
CA THR A 120 -4.60 7.88 8.98
C THR A 120 -4.01 8.93 9.92
N PRO A 121 -4.78 9.47 10.88
CA PRO A 121 -4.24 10.46 11.81
C PRO A 121 -2.95 9.99 12.49
N ASP A 122 -2.85 8.70 12.80
CA ASP A 122 -1.63 8.09 13.33
C ASP A 122 -0.45 8.12 12.34
N ALA A 123 -0.68 7.89 11.05
CA ALA A 123 0.35 7.99 10.02
C ALA A 123 0.83 9.44 9.86
N ILE A 124 -0.09 10.42 9.91
CA ILE A 124 0.25 11.85 9.86
C ILE A 124 1.11 12.22 11.08
N LEU A 125 0.68 11.86 12.30
CA LEU A 125 1.41 12.12 13.54
C LEU A 125 2.81 11.51 13.55
N THR A 126 2.97 10.33 12.95
CA THR A 126 4.27 9.66 12.81
C THR A 126 5.16 10.41 11.81
N LYS A 127 4.64 10.68 10.60
CA LYS A 127 5.39 11.33 9.51
C LYS A 127 5.81 12.76 9.86
N SER A 128 4.94 13.51 10.54
CA SER A 128 5.22 14.87 10.98
C SER A 128 6.06 14.94 12.26
N GLY A 129 6.49 13.79 12.80
CA GLY A 129 7.41 13.72 13.95
C GLY A 129 6.78 14.06 15.30
N CYS A 130 5.45 14.23 15.37
CA CYS A 130 4.75 14.61 16.59
C CYS A 130 4.96 13.57 17.70
N LEU A 131 5.03 12.29 17.32
CA LEU A 131 5.22 11.17 18.24
C LEU A 131 6.61 11.10 18.89
N ALA A 132 7.58 11.90 18.44
CA ALA A 132 8.88 12.00 19.11
C ALA A 132 8.75 12.64 20.51
N CYS A 133 7.83 13.60 20.65
CA CYS A 133 7.64 14.36 21.89
C CYS A 133 6.29 14.10 22.55
N HIS A 134 5.28 13.63 21.81
CA HIS A 134 3.94 13.36 22.34
C HIS A 134 3.60 11.88 22.20
N GLN A 135 2.81 11.35 23.14
CA GLN A 135 2.32 9.97 23.09
C GLN A 135 0.82 9.98 23.34
N LYS A 136 0.11 8.93 22.92
CA LYS A 136 -1.35 8.85 23.10
C LYS A 136 -1.74 8.86 24.58
N GLU A 137 -1.11 7.99 25.37
CA GLU A 137 -1.59 7.69 26.73
C GLU A 137 -0.70 8.19 27.86
N LYS A 138 0.63 8.16 27.67
CA LYS A 138 1.61 8.49 28.70
C LYS A 138 2.30 9.82 28.42
N LYS A 139 2.62 10.57 29.46
CA LYS A 139 3.46 11.76 29.32
C LYS A 139 4.86 11.31 28.86
N SER A 140 5.47 12.03 27.92
CA SER A 140 6.88 11.89 27.58
C SER A 140 7.56 13.26 27.69
N VAL A 141 7.99 13.86 26.58
CA VAL A 141 8.56 15.21 26.55
C VAL A 141 7.43 16.24 26.68
N GLY A 142 6.39 16.07 25.87
CA GLY A 142 5.14 16.80 25.91
C GLY A 142 4.03 16.05 26.67
N PRO A 143 2.86 16.69 26.84
CA PRO A 143 1.69 16.03 27.41
C PRO A 143 1.19 14.89 26.51
N ALA A 144 0.57 13.90 27.13
CA ALA A 144 -0.15 12.85 26.43
C ALA A 144 -1.38 13.42 25.70
N TYR A 145 -1.74 12.86 24.54
CA TYR A 145 -2.89 13.35 23.77
C TYR A 145 -4.21 13.25 24.53
N LYS A 146 -4.37 12.33 25.47
CA LYS A 146 -5.54 12.27 26.38
C LYS A 146 -5.83 13.58 27.13
N VAL A 147 -4.87 14.51 27.21
CA VAL A 147 -5.11 15.85 27.76
C VAL A 147 -6.16 16.64 26.97
N ALA A 148 -6.38 16.25 25.70
CA ALA A 148 -7.38 16.81 24.81
C ALA A 148 -8.80 16.74 25.38
N ALA A 149 -9.09 15.77 26.26
CA ALA A 149 -10.34 15.67 26.99
C ALA A 149 -10.70 16.96 27.76
N LYS A 150 -9.71 17.74 28.22
CA LYS A 150 -9.92 19.03 28.91
C LYS A 150 -10.50 20.12 28.01
N TYR A 151 -10.39 19.96 26.71
CA TYR A 151 -10.81 20.94 25.71
C TYR A 151 -12.10 20.54 24.97
N LYS A 152 -12.71 19.39 25.34
CA LYS A 152 -13.99 18.94 24.78
C LYS A 152 -15.09 19.97 25.10
N GLY A 153 -15.88 20.34 24.09
CA GLY A 153 -16.97 21.30 24.23
C GLY A 153 -16.58 22.78 24.26
N GLN A 154 -15.29 23.11 24.18
CA GLN A 154 -14.84 24.50 24.06
C GLN A 154 -14.87 24.93 22.59
N GLY A 155 -15.75 25.90 22.27
CA GLY A 155 -15.85 26.49 20.94
C GLY A 155 -14.54 27.15 20.52
N GLY A 156 -14.10 26.92 19.28
CA GLY A 156 -12.87 27.50 18.74
C GLY A 156 -11.56 26.78 19.15
N THR A 157 -11.62 25.74 19.97
CA THR A 157 -10.45 24.95 20.38
C THR A 157 -9.60 24.42 19.21
N PRO A 158 -10.17 23.86 18.12
CA PRO A 158 -9.35 23.37 17.01
C PRO A 158 -8.47 24.47 16.42
N ALA A 159 -9.02 25.65 16.17
CA ALA A 159 -8.28 26.78 15.61
C ALA A 159 -7.17 27.26 16.57
N LEU A 160 -7.46 27.36 17.87
CA LEU A 160 -6.47 27.74 18.88
C LEU A 160 -5.33 26.72 19.01
N LEU A 161 -5.65 25.42 18.94
CA LEU A 161 -4.64 24.36 18.97
C LEU A 161 -3.78 24.37 17.71
N MET A 162 -4.37 24.55 16.54
CA MET A 162 -3.62 24.68 15.29
C MET A 162 -2.68 25.88 15.32
N GLU A 163 -3.14 27.04 15.79
CA GLU A 163 -2.30 28.23 15.96
C GLU A 163 -1.15 27.96 16.95
N LYS A 164 -1.45 27.28 18.06
CA LYS A 164 -0.45 26.90 19.07
C LYS A 164 0.60 25.96 18.51
N ILE A 165 0.20 25.00 17.66
CA ILE A 165 1.10 24.06 17.00
C ILE A 165 1.99 24.77 15.99
N ARG A 166 1.43 25.72 15.21
CA ARG A 166 2.17 26.53 14.25
C ARG A 166 3.21 27.44 14.93
N LYS A 167 2.86 28.08 16.05
CA LYS A 167 3.74 29.02 16.77
C LYS A 167 4.62 28.37 17.84
N GLY A 168 4.34 27.12 18.21
CA GLY A 168 4.91 26.50 19.39
C GLY A 168 4.39 27.12 20.71
N GLY A 169 4.95 26.67 21.82
CA GLY A 169 4.53 27.18 23.13
C GLY A 169 5.40 26.77 24.29
N LYS A 170 5.31 27.50 25.40
CA LYS A 170 6.01 27.20 26.65
C LYS A 170 5.10 27.45 27.85
N GLY A 171 5.37 26.78 28.98
CA GLY A 171 4.79 27.13 30.29
C GLY A 171 3.44 26.50 30.66
N VAL A 172 2.68 25.95 29.71
CA VAL A 172 1.35 25.37 30.02
C VAL A 172 1.44 23.95 30.58
N TYR A 173 2.29 23.11 29.98
CA TYR A 173 2.39 21.68 30.30
C TYR A 173 3.75 21.25 30.86
N GLY A 174 4.62 22.23 31.14
CA GLY A 174 5.95 22.03 31.67
C GLY A 174 6.94 23.10 31.21
N PRO A 175 8.20 22.99 31.65
CA PRO A 175 9.26 23.92 31.29
C PRO A 175 9.77 23.71 29.86
N VAL A 176 9.59 22.53 29.27
CA VAL A 176 10.04 22.21 27.91
C VAL A 176 9.13 22.92 26.88
N PRO A 177 9.69 23.73 25.98
CA PRO A 177 8.91 24.38 24.93
C PRO A 177 8.50 23.36 23.85
N MET A 178 7.25 23.44 23.41
CA MET A 178 6.75 22.76 22.21
C MET A 178 7.30 23.47 20.97
N ILE A 179 8.02 22.71 20.13
CA ILE A 179 8.66 23.20 18.91
C ILE A 179 7.57 23.60 17.89
N PRO A 180 7.72 24.75 17.19
CA PRO A 180 6.82 25.14 16.11
C PRO A 180 6.77 24.07 15.00
N SER A 181 5.57 23.74 14.54
CA SER A 181 5.36 22.86 13.38
C SER A 181 4.90 23.69 12.18
N GLY A 182 5.83 24.11 11.34
CA GLY A 182 5.56 24.93 10.17
C GLY A 182 4.90 24.17 9.01
N PRO A 183 4.46 24.90 7.96
CA PRO A 183 3.83 24.31 6.78
C PRO A 183 4.79 23.39 5.99
N ASP A 184 6.10 23.51 6.23
CA ASP A 184 7.14 22.61 5.73
C ASP A 184 7.10 21.21 6.36
N LYS A 185 6.49 21.04 7.54
CA LYS A 185 6.39 19.77 8.27
C LYS A 185 5.02 19.09 8.16
N ILE A 186 3.97 19.88 8.07
CA ILE A 186 2.58 19.40 8.02
C ILE A 186 1.69 20.45 7.34
N SER A 187 0.84 20.02 6.40
CA SER A 187 -0.13 20.89 5.73
C SER A 187 -1.22 21.35 6.69
N ASP A 188 -1.97 22.42 6.36
CA ASP A 188 -3.08 22.87 7.22
C ASP A 188 -4.22 21.84 7.28
N GLU A 189 -4.45 21.11 6.18
CA GLU A 189 -5.45 20.05 6.09
C GLU A 189 -5.08 18.85 6.98
N ASP A 190 -3.83 18.39 6.89
CA ASP A 190 -3.31 17.30 7.74
C ASP A 190 -3.31 17.74 9.21
N LEU A 191 -2.91 18.98 9.49
CA LEU A 191 -2.89 19.54 10.84
C LEU A 191 -4.29 19.59 11.44
N LYS A 192 -5.29 20.03 10.68
CA LYS A 192 -6.68 20.01 11.12
C LYS A 192 -7.15 18.58 11.39
N THR A 193 -6.82 17.65 10.50
CA THR A 193 -7.19 16.23 10.64
C THR A 193 -6.64 15.62 11.93
N VAL A 194 -5.36 15.88 12.27
CA VAL A 194 -4.78 15.34 13.51
C VAL A 194 -5.30 16.05 14.76
N VAL A 195 -5.59 17.36 14.70
CA VAL A 195 -6.17 18.08 15.84
C VAL A 195 -7.57 17.57 16.14
N ASP A 196 -8.40 17.40 15.12
CA ASP A 196 -9.75 16.85 15.27
C ASP A 196 -9.69 15.42 15.85
N TYR A 197 -8.79 14.58 15.36
CA TYR A 197 -8.56 13.24 15.91
C TYR A 197 -8.13 13.28 17.38
N ILE A 198 -7.13 14.10 17.73
CA ILE A 198 -6.63 14.24 19.11
C ILE A 198 -7.76 14.65 20.06
N LEU A 199 -8.67 15.52 19.62
CA LEU A 199 -9.84 15.93 20.41
C LEU A 199 -10.86 14.82 20.65
N THR A 200 -10.84 13.74 19.86
CA THR A 200 -11.68 12.56 20.09
C THR A 200 -11.11 11.57 21.11
N LEU A 201 -9.79 11.60 21.35
CA LEU A 201 -9.11 10.76 22.34
C LEU A 201 -9.54 11.09 23.79
#